data_AF-A0A392NFQ3-F1
#
_entry.id   AF-A0A392NFQ3-F1
#
_cell.length_a   1.000
_cell.length_b   1.000
_cell.length_c   1.000
_cell.angle_alpha   90.00
_cell.angle_beta   90.00
_cell.angle_gamma   90.00
#
_symmetry.space_group_name_H-M   'P 1'
#
loop_
_entity.id
_entity.type
_entity.pdbx_description
1 polymer ?
#
loop_
_entity_poly.entity_id
_entity_poly.type
_entity_poly.pdbx_seq_one_letter_code
_entity_poly.pdbx_strand_id
1 'polypeptide(L)'
;MQVTDACNACFEQRQTFTQEVLAKVLNQLVEQIPLPLLFMRTVLQAIGAFPTLVDFIMGILARLVKKQIWKYPKLWVGFLKCLQLTKPQSFGVLLQLPPPQLEVALNRIAVLKAPLIAHASQPD
;
A
#
# COMPACT_ATOMS: atom_id res chain seq x y z
N MET A 1 8.20 20.00 -23.22
CA MET A 1 7.99 18.55 -23.33
C MET A 1 7.75 18.02 -21.93
N GLN A 2 6.49 17.77 -21.59
CA GLN A 2 6.04 17.58 -20.21
C GLN A 2 6.47 16.19 -19.72
N VAL A 3 6.97 16.11 -18.49
CA VAL A 3 7.40 14.87 -17.81
C VAL A 3 6.29 13.78 -17.81
N THR A 4 5.04 14.20 -18.02
CA THR A 4 3.86 13.36 -18.16
C THR A 4 3.87 12.46 -19.40
N ASP A 5 4.37 12.92 -20.54
CA ASP A 5 4.33 12.15 -21.79
C ASP A 5 5.37 11.02 -21.79
N ALA A 6 6.52 11.24 -21.16
CA ALA A 6 7.54 10.22 -20.97
C ALA A 6 7.07 9.11 -20.03
N CYS A 7 6.28 9.44 -18.99
CA CYS A 7 5.66 8.43 -18.14
C CYS A 7 4.65 7.57 -18.92
N ASN A 8 3.82 8.20 -19.76
CA ASN A 8 2.81 7.47 -20.54
C ASN A 8 3.43 6.55 -21.60
N ALA A 9 4.48 6.99 -22.29
CA ALA A 9 5.22 6.14 -23.25
C ALA A 9 5.91 4.94 -22.58
N CYS A 10 6.40 5.09 -21.35
CA CYS A 10 6.95 3.98 -20.57
C CYS A 10 5.88 2.94 -20.18
N PHE A 11 4.63 3.36 -19.94
CA PHE A 11 3.53 2.44 -19.63
C PHE A 11 3.00 1.68 -20.86
N GLU A 12 3.25 2.17 -22.08
CA GLU A 12 2.86 1.47 -23.32
C GLU A 12 3.81 0.31 -23.67
N GLN A 13 5.04 0.28 -23.12
CA GLN A 13 5.97 -0.85 -23.28
C GLN A 13 5.67 -1.99 -22.30
N ARG A 14 4.63 -2.79 -22.60
CA ARG A 14 4.24 -4.01 -21.87
C ARG A 14 5.30 -5.13 -21.82
N GLN A 15 6.46 -4.98 -22.46
CA GLN A 15 7.58 -5.94 -22.36
C GLN A 15 8.65 -5.57 -21.33
N THR A 16 8.69 -4.32 -20.83
CA THR A 16 9.74 -3.85 -19.89
C THR A 16 9.18 -3.54 -18.50
N PHE A 17 7.94 -3.05 -18.39
CA PHE A 17 7.24 -2.83 -17.12
C PHE A 17 6.31 -4.00 -16.81
N THR A 18 6.90 -5.19 -16.71
CA THR A 18 6.16 -6.38 -16.29
C THR A 18 5.81 -6.28 -14.81
N GLN A 19 4.80 -7.05 -14.40
CA GLN A 19 4.44 -7.26 -13.01
C GLN A 19 5.67 -7.57 -12.15
N GLU A 20 6.61 -8.36 -12.68
CA GLU A 20 7.84 -8.78 -12.00
C GLU A 20 8.82 -7.63 -11.79
N VAL A 21 9.03 -6.77 -12.79
CA VAL A 21 9.91 -5.61 -12.68
C VAL A 21 9.37 -4.64 -11.63
N LEU A 22 8.06 -4.37 -11.65
CA LEU A 22 7.43 -3.51 -10.67
C LEU A 22 7.51 -4.10 -9.25
N ALA A 23 7.27 -5.40 -9.10
CA ALA A 23 7.42 -6.08 -7.81
C ALA A 23 8.86 -5.99 -7.28
N LYS A 24 9.86 -6.17 -8.15
CA LYS A 24 11.28 -6.03 -7.81
C LYS A 24 11.63 -4.61 -7.37
N VAL A 25 11.17 -3.60 -8.10
CA VAL A 25 11.40 -2.19 -7.75
C VAL A 25 10.75 -1.85 -6.41
N LEU A 26 9.50 -2.24 -6.18
CA LEU A 26 8.81 -2.02 -4.90
C LEU A 26 9.53 -2.69 -3.73
N ASN A 27 10.03 -3.92 -3.94
CA ASN A 27 10.83 -4.65 -2.95
C ASN A 27 12.15 -3.96 -2.59
N GLN A 28 12.80 -3.33 -3.55
CA GLN A 28 14.05 -2.59 -3.32
C GLN A 28 13.77 -1.25 -2.62
N LEU A 29 12.75 -0.52 -3.08
CA LEU A 29 12.41 0.80 -2.54
C LEU A 29 11.97 0.74 -1.08
N VAL A 30 11.23 -0.30 -0.67
CA VAL A 30 10.79 -0.45 0.74
C VAL A 30 11.96 -0.69 1.70
N GLU A 31 13.12 -1.14 1.20
CA GLU A 31 14.32 -1.32 2.02
C GLU A 31 15.17 -0.06 2.18
N GLN A 32 14.93 0.98 1.39
CA GLN A 32 15.69 2.22 1.50
C GLN A 32 15.42 2.95 2.81
N ILE A 33 16.47 3.58 3.34
CA ILE A 33 16.43 4.42 4.54
C ILE A 33 17.11 5.76 4.17
N PRO A 34 16.37 6.89 4.17
CA PRO A 34 14.95 7.02 4.46
C PRO A 34 14.05 6.43 3.35
N LEU A 35 12.83 6.03 3.71
CA LEU A 35 11.84 5.54 2.73
C LEU A 35 11.52 6.67 1.72
N PRO A 36 11.51 6.42 0.40
CA PRO A 36 11.26 7.44 -0.60
C PRO A 36 9.87 8.09 -0.44
N LEU A 37 9.81 9.41 -0.55
CA LEU A 37 8.57 10.17 -0.30
C LEU A 37 7.39 9.75 -1.21
N LEU A 38 7.69 9.36 -2.45
CA LEU A 38 6.69 8.97 -3.44
C LEU A 38 6.30 7.49 -3.38
N PHE A 39 6.90 6.72 -2.48
CA PHE A 39 6.75 5.26 -2.43
C PHE A 39 5.28 4.82 -2.42
N MET A 40 4.45 5.42 -1.55
CA MET A 40 3.04 5.05 -1.48
C MET A 40 2.25 5.41 -2.75
N ARG A 41 2.66 6.46 -3.48
CA ARG A 41 2.03 6.79 -4.77
C ARG A 41 2.33 5.69 -5.79
N THR A 42 3.57 5.20 -5.82
CA THR A 42 3.97 4.06 -6.66
C THR A 42 3.20 2.79 -6.29
N VAL A 43 3.03 2.49 -5.00
CA VAL A 43 2.23 1.34 -4.54
C VAL A 43 0.77 1.45 -5.01
N LEU A 44 0.15 2.61 -4.87
CA LEU A 44 -1.23 2.84 -5.32
C LEU A 44 -1.38 2.69 -6.83
N GLN A 45 -0.41 3.18 -7.61
CA GLN A 45 -0.39 3.01 -9.06
C GLN A 45 -0.19 1.54 -9.46
N ALA A 46 0.67 0.81 -8.74
CA ALA A 46 0.92 -0.61 -8.98
C ALA A 46 -0.35 -1.45 -8.81
N ILE A 47 -1.14 -1.20 -7.76
CA ILE A 47 -2.43 -1.88 -7.55
C ILE A 47 -3.39 -1.60 -8.70
N GLY A 48 -3.50 -0.34 -9.13
CA GLY A 48 -4.40 0.06 -10.21
C GLY A 48 -4.02 -0.53 -11.57
N ALA A 49 -2.71 -0.67 -11.84
CA ALA A 49 -2.21 -1.24 -13.09
C ALA A 49 -2.20 -2.78 -13.08
N PHE A 50 -1.92 -3.41 -11.94
CA PHE A 50 -1.72 -4.85 -11.81
C PHE A 50 -2.40 -5.39 -10.54
N PRO A 51 -3.72 -5.69 -10.60
CA PRO A 51 -4.46 -6.24 -9.45
C PRO A 51 -3.88 -7.55 -8.90
N THR A 52 -3.18 -8.33 -9.73
CA THR A 52 -2.46 -9.55 -9.35
C THR A 52 -1.32 -9.31 -8.34
N LEU A 53 -0.91 -8.06 -8.11
CA LEU A 53 0.11 -7.70 -7.12
C LEU A 53 -0.45 -7.45 -5.71
N VAL A 54 -1.76 -7.51 -5.49
CA VAL A 54 -2.37 -7.15 -4.20
C VAL A 54 -1.74 -7.95 -3.05
N ASP A 55 -1.59 -9.28 -3.17
CA ASP A 55 -1.01 -10.12 -2.11
C ASP A 55 0.46 -9.78 -1.85
N PHE A 56 1.24 -9.57 -2.91
CA PHE A 56 2.62 -9.10 -2.81
C PHE A 56 2.69 -7.75 -2.06
N ILE A 57 1.78 -6.83 -2.39
CA ILE A 57 1.70 -5.52 -1.77
C ILE A 57 1.28 -5.63 -0.30
N MET A 58 0.44 -6.59 0.11
CA MET A 58 0.16 -6.82 1.53
C MET A 58 1.44 -7.13 2.31
N GLY A 59 2.36 -7.93 1.73
CA GLY A 59 3.68 -8.17 2.32
C GLY A 59 4.54 -6.91 2.43
N ILE A 60 4.47 -6.00 1.45
CA ILE A 60 5.13 -4.69 1.49
C ILE A 60 4.53 -3.81 2.60
N LEU A 61 3.20 -3.73 2.70
CA LEU A 61 2.52 -2.93 3.72
C LEU A 61 2.83 -3.45 5.14
N ALA A 62 2.89 -4.77 5.33
CA ALA A 62 3.31 -5.37 6.60
C ALA A 62 4.74 -4.95 7.01
N ARG A 63 5.69 -4.87 6.05
CA ARG A 63 7.04 -4.34 6.31
C ARG A 63 7.02 -2.87 6.70
N LEU A 64 6.14 -2.07 6.09
CA LEU A 64 5.98 -0.65 6.44
C LEU A 64 5.45 -0.44 7.87
N VAL A 65 4.59 -1.34 8.36
CA VAL A 65 4.16 -1.35 9.77
C VAL A 65 5.38 -1.52 10.70
N LYS A 66 6.25 -2.49 10.42
CA LYS A 66 7.49 -2.71 11.19
C LYS A 66 8.44 -1.50 11.13
N LYS A 67 8.47 -0.79 10.00
CA LYS A 67 9.24 0.46 9.82
C LYS A 67 8.54 1.71 10.39
N GLN A 68 7.44 1.54 11.13
CA GLN A 68 6.71 2.62 11.81
C GLN A 68 6.28 3.74 10.86
N ILE A 69 5.70 3.38 9.73
CA ILE A 69 5.29 4.32 8.66
C ILE A 69 4.44 5.51 9.15
N TRP A 70 3.72 5.37 10.27
CA TRP A 70 2.95 6.44 10.90
C TRP A 70 3.80 7.64 11.36
N LYS A 71 5.10 7.47 11.54
CA LYS A 71 6.04 8.58 11.83
C LYS A 71 6.24 9.53 10.65
N TYR A 72 5.79 9.15 9.45
CA TYR A 72 5.96 9.92 8.21
C TYR A 72 4.59 10.34 7.66
N PRO A 73 4.07 11.55 7.98
CA PRO A 73 2.68 11.90 7.72
C PRO A 73 2.22 11.75 6.27
N LYS A 74 3.07 12.12 5.30
CA LYS A 74 2.75 12.00 3.87
C LYS A 74 2.64 10.54 3.41
N LEU A 75 3.52 9.68 3.90
CA LEU A 75 3.49 8.25 3.62
C LEU A 75 2.33 7.56 4.35
N TRP A 76 2.06 7.98 5.59
CA TRP A 76 0.94 7.46 6.37
C TRP A 76 -0.41 7.66 5.69
N VAL A 77 -0.66 8.83 5.11
CA VAL A 77 -1.90 9.08 4.35
C VAL A 77 -2.03 8.13 3.16
N GLY A 78 -0.93 7.91 2.42
CA GLY A 78 -0.93 6.96 1.32
C GLY A 78 -1.16 5.51 1.76
N PHE A 79 -0.55 5.11 2.88
CA PHE A 79 -0.73 3.79 3.49
C PHE A 79 -2.18 3.52 3.86
N LEU A 80 -2.81 4.46 4.57
CA LEU A 80 -4.22 4.42 4.94
C LEU A 80 -5.15 4.31 3.72
N LYS A 81 -4.88 5.10 2.67
CA LYS A 81 -5.63 5.01 1.40
C LYS A 81 -5.47 3.63 0.75
N CYS A 82 -4.27 3.06 0.79
CA CYS A 82 -3.98 1.73 0.23
C CYS A 82 -4.78 0.65 0.96
N LEU A 83 -4.78 0.65 2.31
CA LEU A 83 -5.58 -0.29 3.11
C LEU A 83 -7.06 -0.17 2.79
N GLN A 84 -7.58 1.04 2.60
CA GLN A 84 -8.99 1.24 2.25
C GLN A 84 -9.35 0.67 0.87
N LEU A 85 -8.46 0.78 -0.11
CA LEU A 85 -8.71 0.33 -1.48
C LEU A 85 -8.59 -1.18 -1.65
N THR A 86 -7.85 -1.85 -0.76
CA THR A 86 -7.52 -3.27 -0.85
C THR A 86 -8.25 -4.11 0.20
N LYS A 87 -9.43 -3.66 0.64
CA LYS A 87 -10.29 -4.47 1.50
C LYS A 87 -10.88 -5.64 0.69
N PRO A 88 -11.07 -6.82 1.29
CA PRO A 88 -10.77 -7.16 2.69
C PRO A 88 -9.31 -7.59 2.93
N GLN A 89 -8.50 -7.77 1.89
CA GLN A 89 -7.12 -8.31 1.96
C GLN A 89 -6.23 -7.52 2.94
N SER A 90 -6.47 -6.22 3.08
CA SER A 90 -5.72 -5.33 3.95
C SER A 90 -6.02 -5.48 5.45
N PHE A 91 -7.05 -6.21 5.87
CA PHE A 91 -7.41 -6.32 7.28
C PHE A 91 -6.31 -6.98 8.12
N GLY A 92 -5.68 -8.04 7.61
CA GLY A 92 -4.55 -8.67 8.29
C GLY A 92 -3.37 -7.72 8.52
N VAL A 93 -3.15 -6.75 7.62
CA VAL A 93 -2.12 -5.71 7.80
C VAL A 93 -2.58 -4.62 8.77
N LEU A 94 -3.86 -4.22 8.69
CA LEU A 94 -4.44 -3.24 9.59
C LEU A 94 -4.33 -3.71 11.05
N LEU A 95 -4.58 -4.99 11.32
CA LEU A 95 -4.48 -5.61 12.65
C LEU A 95 -3.03 -5.73 13.18
N GLN A 96 -2.02 -5.57 12.32
CA GLN A 96 -0.62 -5.55 12.77
C GLN A 96 -0.19 -4.17 13.33
N LEU A 97 -1.00 -3.12 13.15
CA LEU A 97 -0.72 -1.82 13.75
C LEU A 97 -0.78 -1.92 15.27
N PRO A 98 0.11 -1.22 16.01
CA PRO A 98 -0.03 -1.15 17.45
C PRO A 98 -1.34 -0.44 17.84
N PRO A 99 -1.91 -0.72 19.02
CA PRO A 99 -3.24 -0.24 19.42
C PRO A 99 -3.50 1.26 19.19
N PRO A 100 -2.59 2.19 19.58
CA PRO A 100 -2.86 3.62 19.38
C PRO A 100 -2.88 4.02 17.90
N GLN A 101 -2.09 3.36 17.03
CA GLN A 101 -2.10 3.64 15.60
C GLN A 101 -3.31 3.01 14.91
N LEU A 102 -3.75 1.84 15.37
CA LEU A 102 -4.97 1.20 14.89
C LEU A 102 -6.18 2.10 15.17
N GLU A 103 -6.30 2.64 16.38
CA GLU A 103 -7.38 3.57 16.74
C GLU A 103 -7.37 4.81 15.84
N VAL A 104 -6.21 5.43 15.64
CA VAL A 104 -6.05 6.58 14.74
C VAL A 104 -6.43 6.21 13.30
N ALA A 105 -6.03 5.03 12.81
CA ALA A 105 -6.38 4.55 11.47
C ALA A 105 -7.90 4.38 11.31
N LEU A 106 -8.56 3.76 12.29
CA LEU A 106 -10.01 3.54 12.29
C LEU A 106 -10.80 4.85 12.40
N ASN A 107 -10.29 5.84 13.15
CA ASN A 107 -10.92 7.16 13.24
C ASN A 107 -10.76 7.96 11.94
N ARG A 108 -9.62 7.84 11.25
CA ARG A 108 -9.41 8.49 9.94
C ARG A 108 -10.15 7.81 8.79
N ILE A 109 -10.35 6.50 8.89
CA ILE A 109 -11.06 5.70 7.89
C ILE A 109 -12.26 5.05 8.58
N ALA A 110 -13.24 5.85 9.00
CA ALA A 110 -14.41 5.34 9.72
C ALA A 110 -15.15 4.21 8.96
N VAL A 111 -15.10 4.23 7.62
CA VAL A 111 -15.63 3.19 6.74
C VAL A 111 -14.91 1.84 6.84
N LEU A 112 -13.81 1.72 7.59
CA LEU A 112 -13.17 0.44 7.91
C LEU A 112 -13.78 -0.26 9.13
N LYS A 113 -14.45 0.46 10.03
CA LYS A 113 -14.91 -0.09 11.32
C LYS A 113 -15.90 -1.24 11.13
N ALA A 114 -17.01 -1.01 10.44
CA ALA A 114 -18.05 -2.03 10.25
C ALA A 114 -17.54 -3.29 9.49
N PRO A 115 -16.81 -3.15 8.37
CA PRO A 115 -16.23 -4.31 7.68
C PRO A 115 -15.22 -5.09 8.52
N LEU A 116 -14.40 -4.41 9.33
CA LEU A 116 -13.42 -5.06 10.20
C LEU A 116 -14.10 -5.87 11.32
N ILE A 117 -15.15 -5.33 11.93
CA ILE A 117 -15.95 -6.04 12.94
C ILE A 117 -16.57 -7.29 12.34
N ALA A 118 -17.14 -7.18 11.13
CA ALA A 118 -17.71 -8.32 10.43
C ALA A 118 -16.65 -9.41 10.18
N HIS A 119 -15.45 -9.04 9.73
CA HIS A 119 -14.34 -9.97 9.52
C HIS A 119 -13.87 -10.63 10.82
N ALA A 120 -13.71 -9.88 11.91
CA ALA A 120 -13.30 -10.42 13.21
C ALA A 120 -14.37 -11.32 13.86
N SER A 121 -15.62 -11.26 13.41
CA SER A 121 -16.72 -12.08 13.91
C SER A 121 -16.91 -13.37 13.11
N GLN A 122 -16.19 -13.57 12.00
CA GLN A 122 -16.25 -14.84 11.27
C GLN A 122 -15.36 -15.88 11.98
N PRO A 123 -15.86 -17.10 12.24
CA PRO A 123 -15.01 -18.19 12.69
C PRO A 123 -14.04 -18.59 11.56
N ASP A 124 -12.78 -18.86 11.93
CA ASP A 124 -11.73 -19.37 11.03
C ASP A 124 -12.14 -20.70 10.35
#